data_AF-A0A150XF01-F1
#
_entry.id   AF-A0A150XF01-F1
#
_cell.length_a   1.000
_cell.length_b   1.000
_cell.length_c   1.000
_cell.angle_alpha   90.00
_cell.angle_beta   90.00
_cell.angle_gamma   90.00
#
_symmetry.space_group_name_H-M   'P 1'
#
loop_
_entity.id
_entity.type
_entity.pdbx_description
1 polymer ?
#
loop_
_entity_poly.entity_id
_entity_poly.type
_entity_poly.pdbx_seq_one_letter_code
_entity_poly.pdbx_strand_id
1 'polypeptide(L)'
;MRGKKIHEYKGKKVWYEQVGRLWHVLDKGEEYSFRGIEKLLKKHPDLTSVPAIQAALDRKIERKNRKKNPIPLEPKREKSEIKSEMLDNSKEKLVSCYYCSGTGTASFGVKCPDCDGKGSFIVTSKGIGD
;
A
#
# COMPACT_ATOMS: atom_id res chain seq x y z
N MET A 1 1.39 -8.51 -23.62
CA MET A 1 1.10 -9.82 -22.98
C MET A 1 2.22 -10.14 -22.00
N ARG A 2 1.95 -10.33 -20.71
CA ARG A 2 3.02 -10.71 -19.74
C ARG A 2 3.31 -12.20 -19.91
N GLY A 3 4.54 -12.54 -20.31
CA GLY A 3 4.97 -13.93 -20.43
C GLY A 3 4.86 -14.68 -19.10
N LYS A 4 4.50 -15.97 -19.15
CA LYS A 4 4.47 -16.84 -17.97
C LYS A 4 5.92 -17.03 -17.49
N LYS A 5 6.19 -16.76 -16.21
CA LYS A 5 7.50 -17.07 -15.61
C LYS A 5 7.58 -18.56 -15.33
N ILE A 6 8.31 -19.27 -16.18
CA ILE A 6 8.54 -20.70 -16.05
C ILE A 6 9.88 -20.89 -15.34
N HIS A 7 9.88 -21.66 -14.27
CA HIS A 7 11.06 -22.07 -13.53
C HIS A 7 11.32 -23.54 -13.87
N GLU A 8 12.56 -23.89 -14.18
CA GLU A 8 12.96 -25.26 -14.48
C GLU A 8 13.85 -25.80 -13.36
N TYR A 9 13.54 -26.99 -12.87
CA TYR A 9 14.32 -27.65 -11.83
C TYR A 9 14.24 -29.16 -11.98
N LYS A 10 15.41 -29.83 -12.09
CA LYS A 10 15.53 -31.29 -12.26
C LYS A 10 14.64 -31.86 -13.38
N GLY A 11 14.53 -31.15 -14.51
CA GLY A 11 13.72 -31.55 -15.66
C GLY A 11 12.21 -31.32 -15.48
N LYS A 12 11.79 -30.69 -14.38
CA LYS A 12 10.40 -30.27 -14.14
C LYS A 12 10.27 -28.79 -14.43
N LYS A 13 9.19 -28.42 -15.12
CA LYS A 13 8.85 -27.01 -15.37
C LYS A 13 7.71 -26.62 -14.46
N VAL A 14 7.88 -25.54 -13.71
CA VAL A 14 6.87 -25.04 -12.78
C VAL A 14 6.61 -23.57 -13.06
N TRP A 15 5.34 -23.20 -13.13
CA TRP A 15 4.93 -21.81 -13.27
C TRP A 15 3.72 -21.51 -12.41
N TYR A 16 3.58 -20.24 -12.09
CA TYR A 16 2.43 -19.74 -11.37
C TYR A 16 1.49 -19.00 -12.32
N GLU A 17 0.22 -19.40 -12.31
CA GLU A 17 -0.83 -18.72 -13.04
C GLU A 17 -1.58 -17.75 -12.11
N GLN A 18 -1.53 -16.46 -12.45
CA GLN A 18 -2.23 -15.42 -11.69
C GLN A 18 -3.75 -15.59 -11.76
N VAL A 19 -4.25 -15.95 -12.94
CA VAL A 19 -5.65 -16.29 -13.17
C VAL A 19 -5.92 -17.65 -12.54
N GLY A 20 -6.87 -17.72 -11.60
CA GLY A 20 -7.13 -18.96 -10.84
C GLY A 20 -6.17 -19.26 -9.69
N ARG A 21 -5.04 -18.53 -9.58
CA ARG A 21 -4.04 -18.67 -8.50
C ARG A 21 -3.50 -20.11 -8.40
N LEU A 22 -3.20 -20.70 -9.54
CA LEU A 22 -2.80 -22.10 -9.66
C LEU A 22 -1.28 -22.22 -9.85
N TRP A 23 -0.72 -23.26 -9.25
CA TRP A 23 0.63 -23.71 -9.56
C TRP A 23 0.54 -24.87 -10.54
N HIS A 24 1.27 -24.77 -11.64
CA HIS A 24 1.32 -25.82 -12.65
C HIS A 24 2.73 -26.41 -12.67
N VAL A 25 2.81 -27.73 -12.74
CA VAL A 25 4.06 -28.49 -12.83
C VAL A 25 3.94 -29.43 -14.01
N LEU A 26 4.90 -29.35 -14.93
CA LEU A 26 5.13 -30.35 -15.94
C LEU A 26 6.22 -31.29 -15.44
N ASP A 27 5.86 -32.54 -15.16
CA ASP A 27 6.78 -33.60 -14.73
C ASP A 27 6.69 -34.75 -15.74
N LYS A 28 7.79 -35.07 -16.43
CA LYS A 28 7.87 -36.16 -17.43
C LYS A 28 6.76 -36.14 -18.50
N GLY A 29 6.26 -34.96 -18.86
CA GLY A 29 5.22 -34.79 -19.88
C GLY A 29 3.78 -34.78 -19.35
N GLU A 30 3.57 -34.99 -18.04
CA GLU A 30 2.28 -34.84 -17.39
C GLU A 30 2.17 -33.47 -16.71
N GLU A 31 1.06 -32.78 -16.95
CA GLU A 31 0.76 -31.49 -16.33
C GLU A 31 -0.10 -31.68 -15.08
N TYR A 32 0.38 -31.12 -13.96
CA TYR A 32 -0.29 -31.14 -12.69
C TYR A 32 -0.60 -29.73 -12.21
N SER A 33 -1.87 -29.44 -11.98
CA SER A 33 -2.32 -28.15 -11.43
C SER A 33 -2.68 -28.28 -9.95
N PHE A 34 -2.13 -27.40 -9.12
CA PHE A 34 -2.34 -27.38 -7.68
C PHE A 34 -2.92 -26.05 -7.22
N ARG A 35 -4.03 -26.12 -6.46
CA ARG A 35 -4.56 -24.98 -5.70
C ARG A 35 -3.72 -24.77 -4.43
N GLY A 36 -2.67 -23.96 -4.59
CA GLY A 36 -1.82 -23.48 -3.51
C GLY A 36 -0.53 -24.28 -3.31
N ILE A 37 0.46 -23.60 -2.74
CA ILE A 37 1.84 -24.08 -2.62
C ILE A 37 2.02 -25.28 -1.69
N GLU A 38 1.16 -25.47 -0.69
CA GLU A 38 1.24 -26.62 0.22
C GLU A 38 0.95 -27.93 -0.51
N LYS A 39 -0.07 -27.94 -1.40
CA LYS A 39 -0.42 -29.13 -2.18
C LYS A 39 0.65 -29.46 -3.22
N LEU A 40 1.23 -28.42 -3.83
CA LEU A 40 2.38 -28.53 -4.73
C LEU A 40 3.55 -29.23 -4.03
N LEU A 41 4.00 -28.69 -2.90
CA LEU A 41 5.18 -29.21 -2.18
C LEU A 41 4.93 -30.58 -1.54
N LYS A 42 3.68 -30.92 -1.22
CA LYS A 42 3.33 -32.26 -0.75
C LYS A 42 3.56 -33.34 -1.82
N LYS A 43 3.34 -33.01 -3.10
CA LYS A 43 3.54 -33.94 -4.23
C LYS A 43 4.93 -33.82 -4.86
N HIS A 44 5.51 -32.63 -4.82
CA HIS A 44 6.83 -32.31 -5.38
C HIS A 44 7.67 -31.51 -4.36
N PRO A 45 8.19 -32.17 -3.31
CA PRO A 45 9.00 -31.51 -2.27
C PRO A 45 10.34 -30.98 -2.81
N ASP A 46 10.81 -31.55 -3.92
CA ASP A 46 12.01 -31.15 -4.65
C ASP A 46 11.94 -29.71 -5.17
N LEU A 47 10.74 -29.23 -5.48
CA LEU A 47 10.54 -27.86 -5.98
C LEU A 47 10.79 -26.77 -4.92
N THR A 48 10.96 -27.14 -3.65
CA THR A 48 11.33 -26.22 -2.56
C THR A 48 12.65 -25.51 -2.84
N SER A 49 13.59 -26.17 -3.53
CA SER A 49 14.88 -25.60 -3.90
C SER A 49 14.79 -24.43 -4.90
N VAL A 50 13.64 -24.25 -5.56
CA VAL A 50 13.44 -23.13 -6.49
C VAL A 50 13.19 -21.84 -5.68
N PRO A 51 14.01 -20.79 -5.81
CA PRO A 51 13.90 -19.58 -4.99
C PRO A 51 12.53 -18.90 -5.06
N ALA A 52 11.88 -18.93 -6.23
CA ALA A 52 10.55 -18.36 -6.41
C ALA A 52 9.45 -19.11 -5.63
N ILE A 53 9.61 -20.43 -5.48
CA ILE A 53 8.69 -21.28 -4.72
C ILE A 53 8.95 -21.09 -3.23
N GLN A 54 10.21 -21.11 -2.80
CA GLN A 54 10.58 -20.82 -1.41
C GLN A 54 10.02 -19.47 -0.96
N ALA A 55 10.26 -18.40 -1.73
CA ALA A 55 9.73 -17.07 -1.42
C ALA A 55 8.20 -17.02 -1.34
N ALA A 56 7.49 -17.83 -2.14
CA ALA A 56 6.04 -17.93 -2.08
C ALA A 56 5.57 -18.68 -0.82
N LEU A 57 6.33 -19.67 -0.35
CA LEU A 57 6.08 -20.38 0.90
C LEU A 57 6.30 -19.45 2.11
N ASP A 58 7.42 -18.75 2.14
CA ASP A 58 7.78 -17.81 3.21
C ASP A 58 6.72 -16.73 3.38
N ARG A 59 6.29 -16.10 2.28
CA ARG A 59 5.17 -15.13 2.30
C ARG A 59 3.88 -15.69 2.88
N LYS A 60 3.61 -16.99 2.69
CA LYS A 60 2.43 -17.65 3.25
C LYS A 60 2.60 -17.89 4.75
N ILE A 61 3.79 -18.31 5.18
CA ILE A 61 4.14 -18.48 6.60
C ILE A 61 4.05 -17.15 7.33
N GLU A 62 4.65 -16.08 6.80
CA GLU A 62 4.57 -14.73 7.37
C GLU A 62 3.13 -14.26 7.53
N ARG A 63 2.27 -14.48 6.54
CA ARG A 63 0.84 -14.13 6.64
C ARG A 63 0.13 -14.92 7.73
N LYS A 64 0.44 -16.21 7.91
CA LYS A 64 -0.10 -17.01 9.01
C LYS A 64 0.40 -16.50 10.36
N ASN A 65 1.69 -16.15 10.45
CA ASN A 65 2.30 -15.63 11.68
C ASN A 65 1.73 -14.26 12.06
N ARG A 66 1.57 -13.33 11.11
CA ARG A 66 0.91 -12.03 11.33
C ARG A 66 -0.54 -12.16 11.80
N LYS A 67 -1.25 -13.21 11.38
CA LYS A 67 -2.62 -13.48 11.87
C LYS A 67 -2.64 -14.03 13.28
N LYS A 68 -1.67 -14.88 13.65
CA LYS A 68 -1.56 -15.47 14.99
C LYS A 68 -1.04 -14.46 16.01
N ASN A 69 0.01 -13.73 15.62
CA ASN A 69 0.63 -12.68 16.39
C ASN A 69 0.44 -11.38 15.59
N PRO A 70 -0.75 -10.76 15.67
CA PRO A 70 -0.89 -9.40 15.16
C PRO A 70 0.16 -8.57 15.88
N ILE A 71 1.11 -8.03 15.11
CA ILE A 71 2.02 -7.00 15.62
C ILE A 71 1.06 -5.93 16.16
N PRO A 72 1.15 -5.55 17.44
CA PRO A 72 0.43 -4.38 17.93
C PRO A 72 0.68 -3.29 16.91
N LEU A 73 -0.38 -2.74 16.30
CA LEU A 73 -0.18 -1.56 15.48
C LEU A 73 0.54 -0.59 16.39
N GLU A 74 1.80 -0.27 16.08
CA GLU A 74 2.42 0.87 16.74
C GLU A 74 1.39 1.99 16.61
N PRO A 75 0.98 2.62 17.72
CA PRO A 75 0.05 3.73 17.63
C PRO A 75 0.64 4.63 16.58
N LYS A 76 -0.11 4.81 15.47
CA LYS A 76 0.27 5.74 14.40
C LYS A 76 0.74 6.96 15.15
N ARG A 77 2.05 7.28 15.10
CA ARG A 77 2.60 8.46 15.77
C ARG A 77 1.59 9.55 15.53
N GLU A 78 0.90 9.96 16.58
CA GLU A 78 -0.06 11.05 16.51
C GLU A 78 0.72 12.14 15.82
N LYS A 79 0.24 12.52 14.63
CA LYS A 79 0.69 13.75 14.01
C LYS A 79 0.38 14.78 15.07
N SER A 80 1.43 15.24 15.72
CA SER A 80 1.43 16.20 16.80
C SER A 80 0.34 17.23 16.56
N GLU A 81 -0.51 17.34 17.58
CA GLU A 81 -1.56 18.32 17.71
C GLU A 81 -1.16 19.67 17.12
N ILE A 82 -1.85 20.07 16.05
CA ILE A 82 -2.33 21.44 15.99
C ILE A 82 -3.81 21.30 16.29
N LYS A 83 -4.21 21.67 17.51
CA LYS A 83 -5.61 21.87 17.89
C LYS A 83 -6.23 22.88 16.93
N SER A 84 -6.81 22.41 15.81
CA SER A 84 -7.90 23.13 15.18
C SER A 84 -9.14 22.71 15.94
N GLU A 85 -9.50 23.55 16.90
CA GLU A 85 -10.71 23.46 17.70
C GLU A 85 -11.89 23.07 16.81
N MET A 86 -12.62 22.06 17.27
CA MET A 86 -13.88 21.63 16.70
C MET A 86 -14.83 22.84 16.64
N LEU A 87 -14.98 23.44 15.46
CA LEU A 87 -16.23 24.09 15.09
C LEU A 87 -17.01 23.07 14.25
N ASP A 88 -17.75 22.23 14.98
CA ASP A 88 -18.81 21.42 14.42
C ASP A 88 -19.78 22.34 13.64
N ASN A 89 -20.03 21.96 12.39
CA ASN A 89 -21.30 22.19 11.69
C ASN A 89 -21.64 23.56 11.06
N SER A 90 -20.69 24.28 10.45
CA SER A 90 -21.07 25.32 9.48
C SER A 90 -20.01 25.50 8.42
N LYS A 91 -20.39 25.23 7.16
CA LYS A 91 -19.92 25.60 5.80
C LYS A 91 -18.58 26.34 5.56
N GLU A 92 -17.73 26.52 6.56
CA GLU A 92 -16.57 27.38 6.61
C GLU A 92 -15.38 26.56 7.09
N LYS A 93 -14.24 26.72 6.44
CA LYS A 93 -12.99 26.03 6.77
C LYS A 93 -11.88 27.06 6.82
N LEU A 94 -11.10 27.04 7.89
CA LEU A 94 -9.86 27.81 7.94
C LEU A 94 -8.82 27.10 7.07
N VAL A 95 -8.32 27.78 6.04
CA VAL A 95 -7.28 27.26 5.15
C VAL A 95 -6.04 28.15 5.21
N SER A 96 -4.87 27.54 5.06
CA SER A 96 -3.61 28.28 4.99
C SER A 96 -3.55 29.11 3.71
N CYS A 97 -3.01 30.33 3.83
CA CYS A 97 -2.80 31.21 2.70
C CYS A 97 -1.72 30.61 1.80
N TYR A 98 -2.10 30.34 0.55
CA TYR A 98 -1.22 29.74 -0.45
C TYR A 98 0.00 30.63 -0.76
N TYR A 99 -0.22 31.94 -0.88
CA TYR A 99 0.82 32.90 -1.31
C TYR A 99 1.95 33.09 -0.31
N CYS A 100 1.68 32.97 0.99
CA CYS A 100 2.72 33.00 2.03
C CYS A 100 2.99 31.62 2.65
N SER A 101 2.44 30.55 2.08
CA SER A 101 2.56 29.19 2.64
C SER A 101 2.23 29.09 4.14
N GLY A 102 1.22 29.84 4.60
CA GLY A 102 0.83 29.84 6.02
C GLY A 102 1.63 30.76 6.95
N THR A 103 2.68 31.43 6.46
CA THR A 103 3.61 32.20 7.33
C THR A 103 3.11 33.60 7.69
N GLY A 104 2.12 34.14 6.97
CA GLY A 104 1.68 35.52 7.12
C GLY A 104 2.66 36.56 6.59
N THR A 105 3.82 36.18 6.06
CA THR A 105 4.81 37.13 5.53
C THR A 105 5.10 36.85 4.07
N ALA A 106 5.17 37.93 3.29
CA ALA A 106 5.74 37.91 1.96
C ALA A 106 7.27 38.00 2.05
N SER A 107 7.94 37.91 0.91
CA SER A 107 9.40 38.09 0.83
C SER A 107 9.82 39.41 1.47
N PHE A 108 10.96 39.41 2.17
CA PHE A 108 11.50 40.55 2.92
C PHE A 108 10.74 40.94 4.21
N GLY A 109 9.97 40.02 4.81
CA GLY A 109 9.33 40.23 6.11
C GLY A 109 8.15 41.20 6.08
N VAL A 110 7.71 41.57 4.88
CA VAL A 110 6.51 42.39 4.67
C VAL A 110 5.28 41.53 4.95
N LYS A 111 4.21 42.12 5.49
CA LYS A 111 2.94 41.40 5.69
C LYS A 111 2.41 40.88 4.37
N CYS A 112 1.97 39.63 4.35
CA CYS A 112 1.35 39.04 3.18
C CYS A 112 0.04 39.79 2.84
N PRO A 113 -0.09 40.39 1.64
CA PRO A 113 -1.26 41.17 1.26
C PRO A 113 -2.51 40.29 1.08
N ASP A 114 -2.35 39.03 0.68
CA ASP A 114 -3.47 38.11 0.43
C ASP A 114 -4.15 37.60 1.70
N CYS A 115 -3.49 37.70 2.86
CA CYS A 115 -4.07 37.29 4.14
C CYS A 115 -3.89 38.32 5.24
N ASP A 116 -3.52 39.56 4.89
CA ASP A 116 -3.24 40.67 5.81
C ASP A 116 -2.30 40.31 6.97
N GLY A 117 -1.31 39.47 6.71
CA GLY A 117 -0.38 39.02 7.74
C GLY A 117 -0.81 37.82 8.59
N LYS A 118 -2.03 37.29 8.40
CA LYS A 118 -2.60 36.24 9.27
C LYS A 118 -2.12 34.83 8.95
N GLY A 119 -1.63 34.61 7.72
CA GLY A 119 -1.20 33.28 7.25
C GLY A 119 -2.35 32.32 6.94
N SER A 120 -3.59 32.65 7.25
CA SER A 120 -4.77 31.84 6.95
C SER A 120 -6.00 32.71 6.67
N PHE A 121 -6.99 32.14 6.00
CA PHE A 121 -8.30 32.77 5.79
C PHE A 121 -9.40 31.72 5.83
N ILE A 122 -10.62 32.16 6.17
CA ILE A 122 -11.79 31.29 6.26
C ILE A 122 -12.43 31.23 4.88
N VAL A 123 -12.50 30.02 4.30
CA VAL A 123 -13.23 29.77 3.05
C VAL A 123 -14.56 29.14 3.35
N THR A 124 -15.60 29.56 2.64
CA THR A 124 -16.90 28.90 2.71
C THR A 124 -17.14 28.07 1.45
N SER A 125 -17.83 26.94 1.56
CA SER A 125 -18.13 26.05 0.43
C SER A 125 -19.34 26.51 -0.41
N LYS A 126 -19.85 27.73 -0.20
CA LYS A 126 -20.78 28.34 -1.14
C LYS A 126 -19.98 28.74 -2.39
N GLY A 127 -20.27 28.08 -3.50
CA GLY A 127 -19.66 28.39 -4.79
C GLY A 127 -19.82 29.87 -5.12
N ILE A 128 -18.83 30.42 -5.83
CA ILE A 128 -18.91 31.74 -6.46
C ILE A 128 -20.13 31.70 -7.40
N GLY A 129 -21.21 32.33 -6.97
CA GLY A 129 -22.46 32.51 -7.68
C GLY A 129 -23.07 33.79 -7.12
N ASP A 130 -23.31 34.73 -8.04
CA ASP A 130 -23.65 36.14 -7.86
C ASP A 130 -24.68 36.47 -6.76
#